data_AF-A0A836RE99-F1
#
_entry.id   AF-A0A836RE99-F1
#
_cell.length_a   1.000
_cell.length_b   1.000
_cell.length_c   1.000
_cell.angle_alpha   90.00
_cell.angle_beta   90.00
_cell.angle_gamma   90.00
#
_symmetry.space_group_name_H-M   'P 1'
#
loop_
_entity.id
_entity.type
_entity.pdbx_description
1 polymer ?
#
loop_
_entity_poly.entity_id
_entity_poly.type
_entity_poly.pdbx_seq_one_letter_code
_entity_poly.pdbx_strand_id
1 'polypeptide(L)' 'MSTYIIRRLLLLIPILIGVTLITFILMRIIPGDPVLQLMDPRAAHVDPEVAEKIRAYWGLDKPAYIQYAKFIWNALHGHL' A
#
# COMPACT_ATOMS: atom_id res chain seq x y z
N MET A 1 18.22 31.92 5.28
CA MET A 1 17.86 31.13 4.08
C MET A 1 17.64 29.64 4.41
N SER A 2 18.58 28.96 5.07
CA SER A 2 18.46 27.54 5.46
C SER A 2 17.25 27.23 6.37
N THR A 3 16.96 28.06 7.37
CA THR A 3 15.80 27.89 8.27
C THR A 3 14.46 27.95 7.54
N TYR A 4 14.38 28.76 6.47
CA TYR A 4 13.18 28.86 5.64
C TYR A 4 12.98 27.59 4.80
N ILE A 5 14.06 27.04 4.25
CA ILE A 5 14.02 25.78 3.49
C ILE A 5 13.60 24.61 4.39
N ILE A 6 14.19 24.50 5.59
CA ILE A 6 13.85 23.43 6.55
C ILE A 6 12.38 23.53 6.98
N ARG A 7 11.89 24.74 7.30
CA ARG A 7 10.48 24.94 7.65
C ARG A 7 9.55 24.55 6.50
N ARG A 8 9.92 24.86 5.26
CA ARG A 8 9.15 24.48 4.06
C ARG A 8 9.14 22.97 3.82
N LEU A 9 10.27 22.29 4.01
CA LEU A 9 10.36 20.83 3.93
C LEU A 9 9.52 20.16 5.03
N LEU A 10 9.57 20.68 6.26
CA LEU A 10 8.75 20.17 7.36
C LEU A 10 7.24 20.33 7.11
N LEU A 11 6.83 21.40 6.43
CA LEU A 11 5.43 21.60 6.02
C LEU A 11 5.00 20.67 4.87
N LEU A 12 5.94 20.19 4.05
CA LEU A 12 5.63 19.22 2.99
C LEU A 12 5.37 17.82 3.54
N ILE A 13 6.04 17.42 4.64
CA ILE A 13 5.85 16.10 5.26
C ILE A 13 4.36 15.79 5.57
N PRO A 14 3.59 16.63 6.28
CA PRO A 14 2.18 16.34 6.55
C PRO A 14 1.32 16.32 5.28
N ILE A 15 1.67 17.11 4.26
CA ILE A 15 0.97 17.09 2.96
C ILE A 15 1.20 15.75 2.26
N LEU A 16 2.45 15.29 2.19
CA LEU A 16 2.80 14.01 1.60
C LEU A 16 2.15 12.85 2.35
N ILE A 17 2.14 12.90 3.69
CA ILE A 17 1.41 11.92 4.52
C ILE A 17 -0.08 11.95 4.21
N GLY A 18 -0.69 13.13 4.09
CA GLY A 18 -2.10 13.25 3.74
C GLY A 18 -2.43 12.63 2.39
N VAL A 19 -1.65 12.95 1.35
CA VAL A 19 -1.84 12.40 0.00
C VAL A 19 -1.63 10.89 -0.03
N THR A 20 -0.54 10.39 0.56
CA THR A 20 -0.24 8.95 0.60
C THR A 20 -1.27 8.16 1.40
N LEU A 21 -1.80 8.73 2.49
CA LEU A 21 -2.88 8.14 3.27
C LEU A 21 -4.18 8.06 2.46
N ILE A 22 -4.54 9.14 1.74
CA ILE A 22 -5.71 9.14 0.85
C ILE A 22 -5.54 8.09 -0.25
N THR A 23 -4.38 8.04 -0.91
CA THR A 23 -4.09 7.03 -1.93
C THR A 23 -4.18 5.61 -1.37
N PHE A 24 -3.61 5.36 -0.18
CA PHE A 24 -3.70 4.07 0.50
C PHE A 24 -5.14 3.68 0.84
N ILE A 25 -5.94 4.62 1.34
CA ILE A 25 -7.35 4.39 1.65
C ILE A 25 -8.13 4.08 0.36
N LEU A 26 -7.91 4.85 -0.71
CA LEU A 26 -8.54 4.60 -2.00
C LEU A 26 -8.19 3.21 -2.53
N MET A 27 -6.92 2.80 -2.48
CA MET A 27 -6.48 1.45 -2.85
C MET A 27 -7.15 0.36 -2.02
N ARG A 28 -7.40 0.61 -0.73
CA ARG A 28 -8.06 -0.34 0.16
C ARG A 28 -9.59 -0.39 -0.01
N ILE A 29 -10.20 0.71 -0.46
CA ILE A 29 -11.64 0.81 -0.73
C ILE A 29 -12.00 0.18 -2.06
N ILE A 30 -11.08 0.15 -3.05
CA ILE A 30 -11.33 -0.52 -4.33
C ILE A 30 -11.71 -1.98 -4.05
N PRO A 31 -12.96 -2.38 -4.35
CA PRO A 31 -13.43 -3.73 -4.10
C PRO A 31 -12.79 -4.67 -5.12
N GLY A 32 -11.85 -5.46 -4.65
CA GLY A 32 -11.13 -6.44 -5.45
C GLY A 32 -10.06 -7.05 -4.58
N ASP A 33 -10.19 -8.34 -4.27
CA ASP A 33 -9.07 -9.04 -3.64
C ASP A 33 -7.94 -9.07 -4.67
N PRO A 34 -6.79 -8.40 -4.42
CA PRO A 34 -5.68 -8.39 -5.37
C PRO A 34 -5.28 -9.81 -5.73
N VAL A 35 -5.42 -10.74 -4.79
CA VAL A 35 -5.14 -12.16 -5.01
C VAL A 35 -6.13 -12.77 -6.01
N LEU A 36 -7.42 -12.45 -5.92
CA LEU A 36 -8.42 -12.92 -6.88
C LEU A 36 -8.37 -12.19 -8.24
N GLN A 37 -7.80 -10.98 -8.30
CA GLN A 37 -7.61 -10.25 -9.56
C GLN A 37 -6.34 -10.66 -10.31
N LEU A 38 -5.25 -10.98 -9.60
CA LEU A 38 -4.02 -11.51 -10.21
C LEU A 38 -4.17 -12.97 -10.62
N MET A 39 -5.04 -13.72 -9.97
CA MET A 39 -5.37 -15.08 -10.37
C MET A 39 -6.43 -14.98 -11.46
N ASP A 40 -5.97 -15.13 -12.71
CA ASP A 40 -6.74 -15.14 -13.96
C ASP A 40 -8.22 -15.54 -13.74
N PRO A 41 -9.21 -14.80 -14.26
CA PRO A 41 -10.62 -15.21 -14.22
C PRO A 41 -10.89 -16.63 -14.78
N ARG A 42 -9.93 -17.22 -15.51
CA ARG A 42 -9.95 -18.62 -15.97
C ARG A 42 -9.49 -19.64 -14.93
N ALA A 43 -8.81 -19.21 -13.87
CA ALA A 43 -8.46 -20.03 -12.72
C ALA A 43 -9.68 -20.18 -11.79
N ALA A 44 -10.74 -20.82 -12.29
CA ALA A 44 -11.96 -21.12 -11.54
C ALA A 44 -11.75 -22.04 -10.32
N HIS A 45 -10.51 -22.46 -10.06
CA HIS A 45 -10.10 -23.31 -8.94
C HIS A 45 -8.78 -22.82 -8.34
N VAL A 46 -8.78 -21.60 -7.81
CA VAL A 46 -7.74 -21.20 -6.87
C VAL A 46 -7.98 -21.95 -5.57
N ASP A 47 -7.05 -22.84 -5.22
CA ASP A 47 -7.03 -23.48 -3.90
C ASP A 47 -6.98 -22.38 -2.83
N PRO A 48 -7.95 -22.33 -1.88
CA PRO A 48 -7.97 -21.32 -0.83
C PRO A 48 -6.67 -21.27 -0.01
N GLU A 49 -5.93 -22.37 0.10
CA GLU A 49 -4.61 -22.36 0.75
C GLU A 49 -3.57 -21.54 -0.01
N VAL A 50 -3.63 -21.57 -1.34
CA VAL A 50 -2.72 -20.79 -2.20
C VAL A 50 -3.06 -19.31 -2.09
N ALA A 51 -4.35 -18.97 -2.06
CA ALA A 51 -4.78 -17.59 -1.86
C ALA A 51 -4.30 -17.04 -0.51
N GLU A 52 -4.43 -17.80 0.58
CA GLU A 52 -3.94 -17.39 1.90
C GLU A 52 -2.43 -17.21 1.95
N LYS A 53 -1.66 -18.12 1.32
CA LYS A 53 -0.19 -18.01 1.22
C LYS A 53 0.21 -16.75 0.46
N ILE A 54 -0.50 -16.38 -0.62
CA ILE A 54 -0.25 -15.15 -1.38
C ILE A 54 -0.60 -13.93 -0.53
N ARG A 55 -1.74 -13.93 0.17
CA ARG A 55 -2.11 -12.84 1.09
C ARG A 55 -1.05 -12.62 2.16
N ALA A 56 -0.56 -13.69 2.79
CA ALA A 56 0.51 -13.64 3.78
C ALA A 56 1.84 -13.15 3.19
N TYR A 57 2.20 -13.62 1.99
CA TYR A 57 3.41 -13.18 1.29
C TYR A 57 3.36 -11.68 0.96
N TRP A 58 2.19 -11.17 0.57
CA TRP A 58 2.01 -9.76 0.21
C TRP A 58 1.83 -8.88 1.46
N GLY A 59 1.51 -9.49 2.60
CA GLY A 59 1.26 -8.82 3.88
C GLY A 59 -0.15 -8.23 3.97
N LEU A 60 -1.09 -8.74 3.17
CA LEU A 60 -2.50 -8.32 3.16
C LEU A 60 -3.24 -8.78 4.43
N ASP A 61 -2.68 -9.78 5.13
CA ASP A 61 -3.10 -10.28 6.43
C ASP A 61 -2.72 -9.33 7.60
N LYS A 62 -1.77 -8.41 7.38
CA LYS A 62 -1.26 -7.55 8.44
C LYS A 62 -2.19 -6.37 8.75
N PRO A 63 -2.14 -5.81 9.97
CA PRO A 63 -2.87 -4.59 10.31
C PRO A 63 -2.59 -3.43 9.34
N ALA A 64 -3.59 -2.58 9.13
CA ALA A 64 -3.54 -1.49 8.15
C ALA A 64 -2.35 -0.53 8.32
N TYR A 65 -1.91 -0.29 9.56
CA TYR A 65 -0.74 0.56 9.83
C TYR A 65 0.57 -0.07 9.32
N ILE A 66 0.69 -1.42 9.33
CA ILE A 66 1.85 -2.13 8.79
C ILE A 66 1.84 -2.08 7.26
N GLN A 67 0.65 -2.28 6.66
CA GLN A 67 0.48 -2.17 5.21
C GLN A 67 0.83 -0.76 4.72
N TYR A 68 0.40 0.27 5.46
CA TYR A 68 0.72 1.65 5.16
C TYR A 68 2.23 1.98 5.31
N ALA A 69 2.88 1.49 6.37
CA ALA A 69 4.32 1.66 6.53
C ALA A 69 5.11 1.00 5.39
N LYS A 70 4.70 -0.21 4.97
CA LYS A 70 5.29 -0.90 3.81
C LYS A 70 5.03 -0.14 2.51
N PHE A 71 3.84 0.43 2.32
CA PHE A 71 3.51 1.29 1.17
C PHE A 71 4.41 2.53 1.09
N ILE A 72 4.60 3.25 2.20
CA ILE A 72 5.51 4.41 2.25
C ILE A 72 6.94 3.96 1.95
N TRP A 73 7.40 2.86 2.55
CA TRP A 73 8.75 2.33 2.33
C TRP A 73 9.00 2.02 0.85
N ASN A 74 8.06 1.31 0.24
CA ASN A 74 8.07 0.97 -1.18
C ASN A 74 8.06 2.21 -2.08
N ALA A 75 7.20 3.19 -1.77
CA ALA A 75 7.13 4.45 -2.51
C ALA A 75 8.43 5.26 -2.41
N LEU A 76 9.09 5.27 -1.25
CA LEU A 76 10.39 5.92 -1.05
C LEU A 76 11.54 5.23 -1.80
N HIS A 77 11.46 3.91 -1.99
CA HIS A 77 12.47 3.14 -2.71
C HIS A 77 12.20 3.05 -4.22
N GLY A 78 11.08 3.59 -4.71
CA GLY A 78 10.70 3.52 -6.13
C GLY A 78 10.10 2.17 -6.55
N HIS A 79 9.71 1.33 -5.59
CA HIS A 79 9.01 0.06 -5.82
C HIS A 79 7.50 0.30 -5.67
N LEU A 80 6.90 1.07 -6.58
CA LEU A 80 5.45 1.27 -6.64
C LEU A 80 4.76 0.10 -7.35
#